data_AF-A0A3S9LDH0-F1
#
_entry.id   AF-A0A3S9LDH0-F1
#
_cell.length_a   1.000
_cell.length_b   1.000
_cell.length_c   1.000
_cell.angle_alpha   90.00
_cell.angle_beta   90.00
_cell.angle_gamma   90.00
#
_symmetry.space_group_name_H-M   'P 1'
#
loop_
_entity.id
_entity.type
_entity.pdbx_description
1 polymer ?
#
loop_
_entity_poly.entity_id
_entity_poly.type
_entity_poly.pdbx_seq_one_letter_code
_entity_poly.pdbx_strand_id
1 'polypeptide(L)'
;MVSVVPAFGGIPAGPELVIILLIAVLLFGVPLVVIAGAVLLFTLRSDGEGTDADRIAELEAEVERLREKVDDEPAERDEEDGL
;
A
#
# COMPACT_ATOMS: atom_id res chain seq x y z
N MET A 1 -50.44 1.41 5.83
CA MET A 1 -50.81 0.69 4.59
C MET A 1 -49.58 0.67 3.71
N VAL A 2 -49.02 -0.52 3.43
CA VAL A 2 -47.86 -0.67 2.55
C VAL A 2 -48.41 -0.95 1.15
N SER A 3 -48.01 -0.15 0.15
CA SER A 3 -48.55 -0.20 -1.22
C SER A 3 -48.04 -1.42 -1.99
N VAL A 4 -48.91 -2.07 -2.77
CA VAL A 4 -48.69 -3.29 -3.56
C VAL A 4 -48.38 -2.96 -5.03
N VAL A 5 -47.55 -1.93 -5.25
CA VAL A 5 -47.07 -1.49 -6.58
C VAL A 5 -45.69 -2.11 -6.84
N PRO A 6 -45.35 -2.52 -8.08
CA PRO A 6 -44.38 -3.58 -8.33
C PRO A 6 -42.94 -3.25 -7.98
N ALA A 7 -42.30 -4.15 -7.22
CA ALA A 7 -40.85 -4.22 -6.97
C ALA A 7 -40.06 -4.71 -8.20
N PHE A 8 -40.08 -3.89 -9.26
CA PHE A 8 -39.43 -3.99 -10.58
C PHE A 8 -40.27 -4.57 -11.74
N GLY A 9 -40.90 -3.62 -12.44
CA GLY A 9 -41.31 -3.67 -13.84
C GLY A 9 -41.55 -2.23 -14.33
N GLY A 10 -40.47 -1.52 -14.67
CA GLY A 10 -40.43 -0.07 -14.95
C GLY A 10 -39.13 0.57 -14.43
N ILE A 11 -38.98 1.91 -14.55
CA ILE A 11 -37.90 2.64 -13.87
C ILE A 11 -38.25 2.72 -12.39
N PRO A 12 -37.41 2.20 -11.49
CA PRO A 12 -37.73 2.12 -10.07
C PRO A 12 -37.77 3.49 -9.41
N ALA A 13 -38.71 3.67 -8.47
CA ALA A 13 -38.93 4.94 -7.77
C ALA A 13 -39.37 4.74 -6.31
N GLY A 14 -39.18 5.77 -5.49
CA GLY A 14 -39.66 5.78 -4.11
C GLY A 14 -38.96 4.75 -3.21
N PRO A 15 -39.70 3.93 -2.43
CA PRO A 15 -39.12 2.94 -1.51
C PRO A 15 -38.17 1.93 -2.18
N GLU A 16 -38.35 1.66 -3.47
CA GLU A 16 -37.47 0.75 -4.23
C GLU A 16 -36.03 1.27 -4.33
N LEU A 17 -35.83 2.59 -4.41
CA LEU A 17 -34.47 3.17 -4.41
C LEU A 17 -33.78 2.98 -3.06
N VAL A 18 -34.53 3.00 -1.97
CA VAL A 18 -33.99 2.70 -0.63
C VAL A 18 -33.55 1.24 -0.57
N ILE A 19 -34.33 0.32 -1.13
CA ILE A 19 -33.96 -1.10 -1.21
C ILE A 19 -32.72 -1.29 -2.08
N ILE A 20 -32.66 -0.67 -3.27
CA ILE A 20 -31.49 -0.73 -4.15
C ILE A 20 -30.26 -0.14 -3.44
N LEU A 21 -30.41 0.97 -2.74
CA LEU A 21 -29.32 1.58 -1.97
C LEU A 21 -28.83 0.62 -0.88
N LEU A 22 -29.72 -0.01 -0.14
CA LEU A 22 -29.36 -1.00 0.88
C LEU A 22 -28.61 -2.20 0.27
N ILE A 23 -29.08 -2.71 -0.87
CA ILE A 23 -28.42 -3.79 -1.59
C ILE A 23 -27.04 -3.33 -2.10
N ALA A 24 -26.95 -2.14 -2.68
CA ALA A 24 -25.70 -1.59 -3.19
C ALA A 24 -24.68 -1.35 -2.06
N VAL A 25 -25.12 -0.85 -0.92
CA VAL A 25 -24.27 -0.72 0.28
C VAL A 25 -23.82 -2.09 0.78
N LEU A 26 -24.71 -3.07 0.81
CA LEU A 26 -24.35 -4.42 1.26
C LEU A 26 -23.36 -5.11 0.31
N LEU A 27 -23.58 -5.02 -1.01
CA LEU A 27 -22.77 -5.70 -2.02
C LEU A 27 -21.49 -4.97 -2.37
N PHE A 28 -21.47 -3.64 -2.31
CA PHE A 28 -20.31 -2.83 -2.69
C PHE A 28 -19.77 -2.02 -1.52
N GLY A 29 -20.63 -1.34 -0.76
CA GLY A 29 -20.21 -0.52 0.38
C GLY A 29 -19.42 -1.32 1.43
N VAL A 30 -19.98 -2.42 1.92
CA VAL A 30 -19.33 -3.24 2.95
C VAL A 30 -18.01 -3.84 2.45
N PRO A 31 -17.95 -4.52 1.28
CA PRO A 31 -16.67 -5.03 0.78
C PRO A 31 -15.63 -3.95 0.52
N LEU A 32 -16.02 -2.79 -0.01
CA LEU A 32 -15.07 -1.67 -0.23
C LEU A 32 -14.51 -1.14 1.09
N VAL A 33 -15.34 -0.99 2.12
CA VAL A 33 -14.89 -0.56 3.45
C VAL A 33 -13.94 -1.58 4.07
N VAL A 34 -14.22 -2.88 3.93
CA VAL A 34 -13.33 -3.94 4.41
C VAL A 34 -11.99 -3.89 3.70
N ILE A 35 -11.99 -3.77 2.36
CA ILE A 35 -10.76 -3.68 1.57
C ILE A 35 -9.97 -2.42 1.95
N ALA A 36 -10.63 -1.26 2.00
CA ALA A 36 -9.98 0.00 2.38
C ALA A 36 -9.39 -0.06 3.79
N GLY A 37 -10.13 -0.64 4.75
CA GLY A 37 -9.67 -0.85 6.11
C GLY A 37 -8.47 -1.81 6.19
N ALA A 38 -8.50 -2.89 5.41
CA ALA A 38 -7.38 -3.83 5.33
C ALA A 38 -6.13 -3.16 4.73
N VAL A 39 -6.27 -2.45 3.61
CA VAL A 39 -5.17 -1.68 3.00
C VAL A 39 -4.62 -0.67 3.99
N LEU A 40 -5.48 0.13 4.62
CA LEU A 40 -5.05 1.13 5.61
C LEU A 40 -4.31 0.48 6.77
N LEU A 41 -4.81 -0.64 7.30
CA LEU A 41 -4.17 -1.38 8.39
C LEU A 41 -2.81 -1.93 7.97
N PHE A 42 -2.70 -2.51 6.77
CA PHE A 42 -1.43 -3.02 6.26
C PHE A 42 -0.45 -1.89 5.97
N THR A 43 -0.89 -0.78 5.41
CA THR A 43 -0.03 0.39 5.16
C THR A 43 0.46 1.00 6.47
N LEU A 44 -0.42 1.25 7.45
CA LEU A 44 0.00 1.77 8.77
C LEU A 44 0.89 0.78 9.52
N ARG A 45 0.70 -0.53 9.32
CA ARG A 45 1.55 -1.55 9.93
C ARG A 45 2.90 -1.68 9.25
N SER A 46 2.98 -1.45 7.94
CA SER A 46 4.24 -1.41 7.19
C SER A 46 5.05 -0.15 7.50
N ASP A 47 4.40 1.01 7.64
CA ASP A 47 5.03 2.24 8.17
C ASP A 47 5.38 2.12 9.67
N GLY A 48 4.89 1.07 10.36
CA GLY A 48 5.25 0.72 11.72
C GLY A 48 6.66 0.13 11.84
N GLU A 49 7.67 0.95 11.52
CA GLU A 49 8.90 1.21 12.31
C GLU A 49 9.76 0.04 12.84
N GLY A 50 9.56 -1.21 12.39
CA GLY A 50 10.24 -2.36 13.03
C GLY A 50 11.04 -3.28 12.11
N THR A 51 10.86 -3.22 10.79
CA THR A 51 11.55 -4.16 9.89
C THR A 51 12.28 -3.46 8.76
N ASP A 52 11.70 -2.39 8.20
CA ASP A 52 12.39 -1.62 7.17
C ASP A 52 13.40 -0.64 7.77
N ALA A 53 13.12 -0.04 8.94
CA ALA A 53 14.08 0.83 9.63
C ALA A 53 15.34 0.05 10.09
N ASP A 54 15.18 -1.15 10.65
CA ASP A 54 16.30 -2.01 11.06
C ASP A 54 17.12 -2.47 9.86
N ARG A 55 16.48 -2.83 8.73
CA ARG A 55 17.17 -3.20 7.49
C ARG A 55 17.88 -2.03 6.84
N ILE A 56 17.29 -0.84 6.85
CA ILE A 56 17.92 0.37 6.32
C ILE A 56 19.14 0.74 7.17
N ALA A 57 19.05 0.66 8.50
CA ALA A 57 20.17 0.90 9.40
C ALA A 57 21.31 -0.13 9.21
N GLU A 58 20.98 -1.40 8.98
CA GLU A 58 21.96 -2.45 8.64
C GLU A 58 22.63 -2.16 7.29
N LEU A 59 21.85 -1.79 6.27
CA LEU A 59 22.35 -1.46 4.94
C LEU A 59 23.24 -0.20 4.95
N GLU A 60 22.89 0.84 5.72
CA GLU A 60 23.72 2.03 5.88
C GLU A 60 25.06 1.71 6.56
N ALA A 61 25.06 0.85 7.59
CA ALA A 61 26.29 0.42 8.26
C ALA A 61 27.20 -0.43 7.34
N GLU A 62 26.61 -1.23 6.45
CA GLU A 62 27.37 -2.03 5.49
C GLU A 62 27.96 -1.18 4.35
N VAL A 63 27.23 -0.14 3.89
CA VAL A 63 27.72 0.85 2.91
C VAL A 63 28.89 1.65 3.49
N GLU A 64 28.82 2.09 4.75
CA GLU A 64 29.93 2.81 5.40
C GLU A 64 31.21 1.96 5.41
N ARG A 65 31.12 0.67 5.77
CA ARG A 65 32.28 -0.25 5.69
C ARG A 65 32.77 -0.49 4.27
N LEU A 66 31.86 -0.60 3.30
CA LEU A 66 32.25 -0.81 1.90
C LEU A 66 32.97 0.42 1.35
N ARG A 67 32.50 1.61 1.71
CA ARG A 67 33.11 2.88 1.31
C ARG A 67 34.47 3.07 1.96
N GLU A 68 34.60 2.76 3.24
CA GLU A 68 35.90 2.78 3.94
C GLU A 68 36.89 1.83 3.24
N LYS A 69 36.49 0.62 2.87
CA LYS A 69 37.33 -0.33 2.12
C LYS A 69 37.73 0.13 0.71
N VAL A 70 36.84 0.85 0.02
CA VAL A 70 37.10 1.36 -1.34
C VAL A 70 37.98 2.61 -1.29
N ASP A 71 37.82 3.47 -0.28
CA ASP A 71 38.68 4.64 -0.06
C ASP A 71 40.07 4.24 0.47
N ASP A 72 40.19 3.11 1.19
CA ASP A 72 41.47 2.53 1.63
C ASP A 72 42.18 1.69 0.55
N GLU A 73 41.57 1.47 -0.62
CA GLU A 73 42.26 0.90 -1.78
C GLU A 73 42.96 2.06 -2.52
N PRO A 74 44.26 2.31 -2.29
CA PRO A 74 44.94 3.41 -2.93
C PRO A 74 44.93 3.18 -4.43
N ALA A 75 44.78 4.27 -5.18
CA ALA A 75 45.05 4.36 -6.61
C ALA A 75 46.53 4.05 -6.92
N GLU A 76 46.99 2.84 -6.60
CA GLU A 76 48.28 2.28 -6.98
C GLU A 76 48.07 1.45 -8.24
N ARG A 77 47.97 2.13 -9.40
CA ARG A 77 48.27 1.60 -10.75
C ARG A 77 47.96 2.64 -11.82
N ASP A 78 48.74 3.72 -11.85
CA ASP A 78 48.98 4.51 -13.06
C ASP A 78 50.32 5.29 -12.96
N GLU A 79 51.34 4.69 -12.34
CA GLU A 79 52.73 5.15 -12.41
C GLU A 79 53.66 4.00 -12.81
N GLU A 80 53.37 3.34 -13.93
CA GLU A 80 54.34 2.45 -14.58
C GLU A 80 54.22 2.57 -16.10
N ASP A 81 54.61 3.72 -16.65
CA ASP A 81 55.06 3.83 -18.04
C ASP A 81 55.93 5.09 -18.19
N GLY A 82 57.20 4.93 -17.85
CA GLY A 82 58.20 5.99 -17.94
C GLY A 82 59.61 5.45 -17.92
N LEU A 83 59.98 4.64 -18.93
CA LEU A 83 61.37 4.45 -19.37
C LEU A 83 61.45 4.21 -20.88
#